data_AF-A0A9X6NCY0-F1
#
_entry.id   AF-A0A9X6NCY0-F1
#
_cell.length_a   1.000
_cell.length_b   1.000
_cell.length_c   1.000
_cell.angle_alpha   90.00
_cell.angle_beta   90.00
_cell.angle_gamma   90.00
#
_symmetry.space_group_name_H-M   'P 1'
#
loop_
_entity.id
_entity.type
_entity.pdbx_description
1 polymer ?
#
loop_
_entity_poly.entity_id
_entity_poly.type
_entity_poly.pdbx_seq_one_letter_code
_entity_poly.pdbx_strand_id
1 'polypeptide(L)'
;MSSSFKRPTLACSAAVIVAYSLLCFHRVAVQAQQQFIIAEIPPIPTAADEGITADMMMSGRTPDCDDGTKNLTVDWNGWDGDRWCFGERWTTSSQKLPPTEWCGPQPPPAIHHCMSDTISYEDVPPTSGNHRPSWAIYGEYTYLPPQRWLHNLEHGAVALLYNPCADPVEIDKLRKLVTGCLRRHVITPYNKLPRATPFALVTWGCKLMMASADIERATMFIQTHAKHGAEQLSKEGQYNLNLLQRAAIVSDYDDSILCPNSQRQFFSPNSFKRFFM
;
A
#
# COMPACT_ATOMS: atom_id res chain seq x y z
N MET A 1 17.11 44.65 42.13
CA MET A 1 16.51 45.87 41.53
C MET A 1 16.08 45.55 40.12
N SER A 2 14.94 46.10 39.67
CA SER A 2 14.33 45.80 38.37
C SER A 2 14.78 46.80 37.30
N SER A 3 15.11 46.33 36.09
CA SER A 3 14.58 46.85 34.82
C SER A 3 15.33 46.24 33.62
N SER A 4 14.60 45.55 32.74
CA SER A 4 15.02 45.32 31.36
C SER A 4 13.95 45.91 30.43
N PHE A 5 14.42 46.60 29.39
CA PHE A 5 13.65 47.62 28.67
C PHE A 5 12.66 47.01 27.67
N LYS A 6 11.43 47.52 27.60
CA LYS A 6 10.39 47.09 26.63
C LYS A 6 10.34 47.99 25.39
N ARG A 7 9.74 47.42 24.33
CA ARG A 7 9.68 47.88 22.93
C ARG A 7 9.12 49.30 22.74
N PRO A 8 9.52 50.01 21.65
CA PRO A 8 8.83 51.21 21.19
C PRO A 8 7.52 50.89 20.44
N THR A 9 6.60 51.84 20.46
CA THR A 9 5.30 51.85 19.77
C THR A 9 5.28 52.94 18.70
N LEU A 10 4.66 52.67 17.55
CA LEU A 10 4.07 53.69 16.66
C LEU A 10 2.70 53.14 16.22
N ALA A 11 1.55 53.70 16.62
CA ALA A 11 1.02 55.05 16.40
C ALA A 11 0.21 55.13 15.08
N CYS A 12 -1.10 54.93 15.19
CA CYS A 12 -2.07 55.31 14.16
C CYS A 12 -2.34 56.82 14.22
N SER A 13 -2.44 57.47 13.07
CA SER A 13 -3.05 58.79 12.90
C SER A 13 -4.06 58.74 11.75
N ALA A 14 -5.17 59.46 11.89
CA ALA A 14 -6.31 59.45 10.98
C ALA A 14 -6.76 60.87 10.57
N ALA A 15 -7.71 60.93 9.63
CA ALA A 15 -8.34 62.13 9.04
C ALA A 15 -7.45 62.90 8.02
N VAL A 16 -7.97 63.61 7.01
CA VAL A 16 -9.30 64.27 6.86
C VAL A 16 -9.87 64.15 5.42
N ILE A 17 -11.13 63.69 5.31
CA ILE A 17 -12.32 64.22 4.57
C ILE A 17 -12.07 65.27 3.42
N VAL A 18 -12.61 65.14 2.18
CA VAL A 18 -13.86 65.72 1.58
C VAL A 18 -13.74 65.56 0.03
N ALA A 19 -14.74 65.74 -0.87
CA ALA A 19 -15.97 64.98 -1.18
C ALA A 19 -16.60 65.50 -2.53
N TYR A 20 -17.53 64.74 -3.15
CA TYR A 20 -18.34 65.08 -4.36
C TYR A 20 -17.60 65.21 -5.72
N SER A 21 -18.06 64.61 -6.83
CA SER A 21 -19.32 64.94 -7.53
C SER A 21 -19.83 63.80 -8.45
N LEU A 22 -21.14 63.78 -8.70
CA LEU A 22 -21.79 62.96 -9.74
C LEU A 22 -21.55 63.57 -11.15
N LEU A 23 -21.68 62.77 -12.23
CA LEU A 23 -22.72 62.98 -13.27
C LEU A 23 -22.64 62.00 -14.47
N CYS A 24 -23.82 61.76 -15.06
CA CYS A 24 -24.09 61.36 -16.45
C CYS A 24 -23.48 60.07 -17.05
N PHE A 25 -24.29 59.00 -17.02
CA PHE A 25 -24.26 57.98 -18.07
C PHE A 25 -24.90 58.52 -19.37
N HIS A 26 -24.19 58.39 -20.49
CA HIS A 26 -24.78 58.46 -21.82
C HIS A 26 -24.38 57.24 -22.65
N ARG A 27 -25.35 56.71 -23.41
CA ARG A 27 -25.22 55.47 -24.18
C ARG A 27 -24.40 55.70 -25.45
N VAL A 28 -23.46 54.80 -25.73
CA VAL A 28 -23.20 54.32 -27.09
C VAL A 28 -23.16 52.81 -27.04
N ALA A 29 -24.05 52.15 -27.79
CA ALA A 29 -24.04 50.70 -27.92
C ALA A 29 -23.06 50.31 -29.03
N VAL A 30 -22.12 49.41 -28.72
CA VAL A 30 -21.32 48.71 -29.75
C VAL A 30 -21.88 47.31 -29.88
N GLN A 31 -22.35 46.99 -31.08
CA GLN A 31 -23.10 45.78 -31.39
C GLN A 31 -22.13 44.67 -31.82
N ALA A 32 -21.68 43.86 -30.87
CA ALA A 32 -20.95 42.63 -31.14
C ALA A 32 -21.93 41.46 -31.21
N GLN A 33 -22.27 40.99 -32.42
CA GLN A 33 -22.99 39.72 -32.58
C GLN A 33 -22.03 38.57 -32.26
N GLN A 34 -22.13 38.01 -31.05
CA GLN A 34 -21.48 36.75 -30.73
C GLN A 34 -22.53 35.63 -30.77
N GLN A 35 -22.33 34.73 -31.72
CA GLN A 35 -23.29 33.70 -32.07
C GLN A 35 -23.21 32.57 -31.04
N PHE A 36 -24.14 32.55 -30.09
CA PHE A 36 -24.26 31.47 -29.11
C PHE A 36 -24.69 30.19 -29.84
N ILE A 37 -23.71 29.34 -30.16
CA ILE A 37 -23.97 27.94 -30.41
C ILE A 37 -24.35 27.34 -29.07
N ILE A 38 -25.65 27.11 -28.88
CA ILE A 38 -26.13 26.30 -27.77
C ILE A 38 -25.71 24.87 -28.09
N ALA A 39 -24.63 24.40 -27.46
CA ALA A 39 -24.34 22.98 -27.46
C ALA A 39 -25.48 22.29 -26.72
N GLU A 40 -26.25 21.46 -27.42
CA GLU A 40 -27.29 20.66 -26.79
C GLU A 40 -26.64 19.76 -25.74
N ILE A 41 -27.05 19.93 -24.48
CA ILE A 41 -26.62 19.06 -23.39
C ILE A 41 -27.24 17.69 -23.68
N PRO A 42 -26.45 16.62 -23.86
CA PRO A 42 -27.01 15.30 -24.10
C PRO A 42 -27.90 14.89 -22.91
N PRO A 43 -29.01 14.18 -23.16
CA PRO A 43 -29.94 13.81 -22.09
C PRO A 43 -29.22 12.98 -21.02
N ILE A 44 -29.49 13.29 -19.75
CA ILE A 44 -29.01 12.51 -18.61
C ILE A 44 -29.58 11.09 -18.76
N PRO A 45 -28.73 10.04 -18.82
CA PRO A 45 -29.22 8.68 -18.93
C PRO A 45 -30.03 8.32 -17.68
N THR A 46 -31.28 7.95 -17.87
CA THR A 46 -32.15 7.48 -16.80
C THR A 46 -31.69 6.10 -16.32
N ALA A 47 -31.63 5.91 -15.00
CA ALA A 47 -31.10 4.69 -14.39
C ALA A 47 -31.90 3.43 -14.72
N ALA A 48 -31.52 2.76 -15.80
CA ALA A 48 -31.76 1.35 -16.09
C ALA A 48 -30.73 0.89 -17.15
N ASP A 49 -30.02 -0.20 -16.86
CA ASP A 49 -29.17 -0.93 -17.81
C ASP A 49 -27.90 -0.23 -18.33
N GLU A 50 -26.94 0.04 -17.42
CA GLU A 50 -25.52 0.07 -17.81
C GLU A 50 -24.75 -1.01 -17.04
N GLY A 51 -24.18 -1.95 -17.79
CA GLY A 51 -23.33 -3.01 -17.26
C GLY A 51 -22.00 -2.48 -16.72
N ILE A 52 -21.40 -3.27 -15.82
CA ILE A 52 -20.12 -2.98 -15.17
C ILE A 52 -19.07 -2.61 -16.24
N THR A 53 -18.61 -1.35 -16.22
CA THR A 53 -17.61 -0.90 -17.19
C THR A 53 -16.25 -1.54 -16.90
N ALA A 54 -15.46 -1.77 -17.95
CA ALA A 54 -14.13 -2.35 -17.80
C ALA A 54 -13.23 -1.54 -16.85
N ASP A 55 -13.35 -0.20 -16.84
CA ASP A 55 -12.57 0.65 -15.92
C ASP A 55 -12.95 0.46 -14.45
N MET A 56 -14.23 0.14 -14.14
CA MET A 56 -14.63 -0.23 -12.77
C MET A 56 -14.01 -1.56 -12.33
N MET A 57 -13.93 -2.56 -13.22
CA MET A 57 -13.21 -3.82 -12.94
C MET A 57 -11.71 -3.55 -12.73
N MET A 58 -11.07 -2.78 -13.61
CA MET A 58 -9.65 -2.37 -13.52
C MET A 58 -9.37 -1.29 -12.44
N SER A 59 -10.37 -0.97 -11.61
CA SER A 59 -10.23 -0.14 -10.40
C SER A 59 -10.38 -0.96 -9.12
N GLY A 60 -10.83 -2.21 -9.22
CA GLY A 60 -11.11 -3.09 -8.08
C GLY A 60 -12.26 -2.62 -7.17
N ARG A 61 -12.87 -1.46 -7.42
CA ARG A 61 -14.01 -0.96 -6.63
C ARG A 61 -15.30 -1.12 -7.41
N THR A 62 -16.03 -2.18 -7.07
CA THR A 62 -17.39 -2.45 -7.54
C THR A 62 -18.34 -2.20 -6.37
N PRO A 63 -19.03 -1.04 -6.29
CA PRO A 63 -19.75 -0.62 -5.07
C PRO A 63 -20.78 -1.61 -4.51
N ASP A 64 -21.38 -2.42 -5.38
CA ASP A 64 -22.38 -3.43 -5.03
C ASP A 64 -21.78 -4.79 -4.61
N CYS A 65 -20.46 -4.97 -4.80
CA CYS A 65 -19.76 -6.24 -4.67
C CYS A 65 -18.64 -6.14 -3.62
N ASP A 66 -17.78 -5.12 -3.69
CA ASP A 66 -16.78 -4.79 -2.68
C ASP A 66 -16.36 -3.31 -2.79
N ASP A 67 -16.89 -2.47 -1.90
CA ASP A 67 -16.49 -1.07 -1.79
C ASP A 67 -15.24 -0.85 -0.90
N GLY A 68 -14.71 -1.90 -0.29
CA GLY A 68 -13.59 -1.86 0.66
C GLY A 68 -13.95 -1.35 2.06
N THR A 69 -15.24 -1.15 2.37
CA THR A 69 -15.73 -0.58 3.64
C THR A 69 -16.87 -1.36 4.30
N LYS A 70 -17.75 -2.00 3.52
CA LYS A 70 -18.91 -2.76 4.01
C LYS A 70 -18.62 -4.26 4.12
N ASN A 71 -19.36 -4.92 5.02
CA ASN A 71 -19.33 -6.38 5.26
C ASN A 71 -17.93 -7.00 5.50
N LEU A 72 -16.96 -6.20 5.94
CA LEU A 72 -15.55 -6.61 6.11
C LEU A 72 -15.36 -7.75 7.14
N THR A 73 -16.37 -7.97 8.00
CA THR A 73 -16.44 -9.08 8.95
C THR A 73 -16.40 -10.47 8.29
N VAL A 74 -16.69 -10.58 7.00
CA VAL A 74 -16.56 -11.84 6.22
C VAL A 74 -15.09 -12.22 6.01
N ASP A 75 -14.20 -11.24 5.82
CA ASP A 75 -12.76 -11.47 5.67
C ASP A 75 -12.06 -11.58 7.04
N TRP A 76 -12.50 -10.77 8.01
CA TRP A 76 -11.94 -10.75 9.36
C TRP A 76 -12.95 -10.29 10.41
N ASN A 77 -13.22 -11.16 11.38
CA ASN A 77 -14.20 -10.94 12.46
C ASN A 77 -13.72 -9.96 13.56
N GLY A 78 -12.55 -9.35 13.42
CA GLY A 78 -11.97 -8.46 14.43
C GLY A 78 -11.17 -9.17 15.53
N TRP A 79 -10.93 -10.49 15.43
CA TRP A 79 -10.22 -11.23 16.46
C TRP A 79 -8.75 -10.81 16.60
N ASP A 80 -8.38 -10.40 17.81
CA ASP A 80 -7.05 -9.90 18.12
C ASP A 80 -5.94 -10.96 17.98
N GLY A 81 -6.26 -12.26 18.02
CA GLY A 81 -5.29 -13.34 17.84
C GLY A 81 -4.69 -13.46 16.45
N ASP A 82 -5.24 -12.74 15.46
CA ASP A 82 -4.65 -12.65 14.12
C ASP A 82 -3.49 -11.64 14.03
N ARG A 83 -3.41 -10.71 14.98
CA ARG A 83 -2.45 -9.58 14.97
C ARG A 83 -1.61 -9.39 16.24
N TRP A 84 -2.03 -9.94 17.38
CA TRP A 84 -1.30 -9.85 18.64
C TRP A 84 -0.77 -11.20 19.10
N CYS A 85 0.37 -11.17 19.81
CA CYS A 85 0.83 -12.31 20.57
C CYS A 85 0.27 -12.25 21.99
N PHE A 86 -0.53 -13.26 22.37
CA PHE A 86 -1.05 -13.39 23.74
C PHE A 86 -0.11 -14.14 24.70
N GLY A 87 1.04 -14.62 24.21
CA GLY A 87 2.03 -15.37 24.98
C GLY A 87 3.42 -14.72 24.97
N GLU A 88 4.42 -15.49 25.42
CA GLU A 88 5.81 -15.07 25.30
C GLU A 88 6.24 -14.99 23.83
N ARG A 89 6.91 -13.90 23.45
CA ARG A 89 7.49 -13.77 22.10
C ARG A 89 8.62 -14.76 21.92
N TRP A 90 8.72 -15.31 20.72
CA TRP A 90 9.74 -16.26 20.33
C TRP A 90 11.04 -15.51 20.09
N THR A 91 12.06 -15.81 20.90
CA THR A 91 13.44 -15.46 20.59
C THR A 91 13.88 -16.18 19.31
N THR A 92 14.66 -15.51 18.46
CA THR A 92 15.30 -16.14 17.30
C THR A 92 16.02 -17.43 17.70
N SER A 93 15.69 -18.56 17.06
CA SER A 93 16.27 -19.86 17.39
C SER A 93 17.77 -19.88 17.17
N SER A 94 18.52 -20.55 18.05
CA SER A 94 19.94 -20.85 17.83
C SER A 94 20.17 -21.76 16.61
N GLN A 95 19.15 -22.55 16.23
CA GLN A 95 19.10 -23.28 14.98
C GLN A 95 18.59 -22.37 13.86
N LYS A 96 19.52 -21.74 13.13
CA LYS A 96 19.22 -21.06 11.87
C LYS A 96 18.90 -22.09 10.79
N LEU A 97 17.63 -22.42 10.63
CA LEU A 97 17.17 -23.14 9.43
C LEU A 97 17.39 -22.24 8.21
N PRO A 98 17.90 -22.78 7.08
CA PRO A 98 18.09 -22.00 5.87
C PRO A 98 16.74 -21.49 5.33
N PRO A 99 16.69 -20.29 4.72
CA PRO A 99 15.50 -19.83 4.01
C PRO A 99 15.06 -20.85 2.97
N THR A 100 13.77 -21.16 2.94
CA THR A 100 13.18 -22.10 2.00
C THR A 100 12.30 -21.34 1.01
N GLU A 101 12.71 -21.33 -0.24
CA GLU A 101 11.94 -20.73 -1.33
C GLU A 101 11.11 -21.81 -2.04
N TRP A 102 9.88 -21.47 -2.37
CA TRP A 102 8.99 -22.29 -3.17
C TRP A 102 8.24 -21.41 -4.17
N CYS A 103 8.25 -21.83 -5.43
CA CYS A 103 7.38 -21.31 -6.47
C CYS A 103 6.53 -22.47 -6.97
N GLY A 104 5.21 -22.26 -7.02
CA GLY A 104 4.29 -23.23 -7.58
C GLY A 104 4.39 -23.32 -9.12
N PRO A 105 3.64 -24.25 -9.74
CA PRO A 105 3.31 -24.10 -11.16
C PRO A 105 2.58 -22.78 -11.39
N GLN A 106 2.47 -22.34 -12.66
CA GLN A 106 1.67 -21.17 -12.99
C GLN A 106 0.25 -21.33 -12.41
N PRO A 107 -0.21 -20.42 -11.54
CA PRO A 107 -1.49 -20.58 -10.89
C PRO A 107 -2.63 -20.46 -11.91
N PRO A 108 -3.76 -21.16 -11.69
CA PRO A 108 -4.95 -20.99 -12.52
C PRO A 108 -5.46 -19.53 -12.42
N PRO A 109 -6.25 -19.05 -13.39
CA PRO A 109 -6.91 -17.76 -13.30
C PRO A 109 -7.67 -17.61 -11.98
N ALA A 110 -7.33 -16.58 -11.22
CA ALA A 110 -8.04 -16.25 -9.98
C ALA A 110 -9.35 -15.52 -10.30
N ILE A 111 -10.35 -15.69 -9.44
CA ILE A 111 -11.62 -14.98 -9.53
C ILE A 111 -11.70 -13.96 -8.39
N HIS A 112 -12.16 -12.74 -8.72
CA HIS A 112 -12.51 -11.73 -7.74
C HIS A 112 -13.91 -12.04 -7.16
N HIS A 113 -13.99 -12.33 -5.87
CA HIS A 113 -15.24 -12.68 -5.18
C HIS A 113 -15.80 -11.52 -4.36
N CYS A 114 -17.09 -11.26 -4.53
CA CYS A 114 -17.82 -10.22 -3.80
C CYS A 114 -17.94 -10.53 -2.31
N MET A 115 -18.16 -9.50 -1.50
CA MET A 115 -18.28 -9.60 -0.03
C MET A 115 -19.49 -10.43 0.44
N SER A 116 -20.34 -10.92 -0.48
CA SER A 116 -21.35 -11.96 -0.22
C SER A 116 -20.73 -13.34 0.05
N ASP A 117 -19.54 -13.60 -0.49
CA ASP A 117 -18.93 -14.92 -0.56
C ASP A 117 -17.79 -15.08 0.45
N THR A 118 -17.63 -16.27 1.02
CA THR A 118 -16.49 -16.63 1.86
C THR A 118 -15.35 -17.22 1.02
N ILE A 119 -14.11 -16.79 1.27
CA ILE A 119 -12.92 -17.34 0.60
C ILE A 119 -11.99 -17.99 1.64
N SER A 120 -11.61 -19.25 1.40
CA SER A 120 -10.68 -20.02 2.22
C SER A 120 -9.46 -20.48 1.40
N TYR A 121 -8.32 -20.62 2.07
CA TYR A 121 -7.06 -21.08 1.48
C TYR A 121 -6.50 -22.26 2.27
N GLU A 122 -6.07 -23.30 1.55
CA GLU A 122 -5.41 -24.48 2.13
C GLU A 122 -3.90 -24.22 2.34
N ASP A 123 -3.27 -23.51 1.41
CA ASP A 123 -1.87 -23.14 1.47
C ASP A 123 -1.55 -22.12 2.59
N VAL A 124 -0.39 -22.29 3.22
CA VAL A 124 0.10 -21.39 4.27
C VAL A 124 1.51 -20.88 3.93
N PRO A 125 1.69 -19.55 3.80
CA PRO A 125 0.70 -18.62 3.23
C PRO A 125 0.30 -19.05 1.81
N PRO A 126 -0.91 -18.67 1.33
CA PRO A 126 -1.25 -18.76 -0.08
C PRO A 126 -0.38 -17.80 -0.90
N THR A 127 0.00 -18.21 -2.11
CA THR A 127 0.76 -17.38 -3.06
C THR A 127 -0.08 -16.88 -4.23
N SER A 128 -1.31 -17.39 -4.36
CA SER A 128 -2.25 -17.10 -5.45
C SER A 128 -3.66 -17.59 -5.07
N GLY A 129 -4.61 -17.45 -5.99
CA GLY A 129 -5.98 -17.93 -5.85
C GLY A 129 -7.00 -16.80 -5.69
N ASN A 130 -8.27 -17.18 -5.56
CA ASN A 130 -9.41 -16.28 -5.46
C ASN A 130 -9.24 -15.24 -4.35
N HIS A 131 -9.69 -14.00 -4.57
CA HIS A 131 -9.46 -12.89 -3.65
C HIS A 131 -10.49 -11.77 -3.85
N ARG A 132 -10.37 -10.62 -3.15
CA ARG A 132 -11.33 -9.51 -3.21
C ARG A 132 -11.05 -8.53 -4.36
N PRO A 133 -12.08 -7.99 -5.03
CA PRO A 133 -11.90 -6.91 -6.01
C PRO A 133 -11.10 -5.73 -5.44
N SER A 134 -11.37 -5.27 -4.22
CA SER A 134 -10.68 -4.09 -3.68
C SER A 134 -9.38 -4.46 -2.97
N TRP A 135 -8.24 -4.31 -3.67
CA TRP A 135 -6.91 -4.49 -3.09
C TRP A 135 -6.55 -3.41 -2.06
N ALA A 136 -5.56 -3.73 -1.23
CA ALA A 136 -5.09 -2.84 -0.17
C ALA A 136 -4.26 -1.68 -0.74
N ILE A 137 -4.31 -0.52 -0.11
CA ILE A 137 -3.25 0.48 -0.28
C ILE A 137 -1.90 -0.16 0.09
N TYR A 138 -0.86 0.03 -0.71
CA TYR A 138 0.46 -0.48 -0.37
C TYR A 138 0.98 0.19 0.92
N GLY A 139 1.54 -0.61 1.83
CA GLY A 139 1.96 -0.13 3.15
C GLY A 139 1.87 -1.16 4.28
N GLU A 140 2.03 -0.70 5.51
CA GLU A 140 1.97 -1.51 6.72
C GLU A 140 0.62 -1.39 7.44
N TYR A 141 0.12 -2.50 7.96
CA TYR A 141 -1.18 -2.66 8.60
C TYR A 141 -1.04 -3.27 9.99
N THR A 142 -1.95 -2.94 10.94
CA THR A 142 -2.07 -3.75 12.16
C THR A 142 -2.55 -5.16 11.83
N TYR A 143 -3.39 -5.28 10.80
CA TYR A 143 -3.85 -6.53 10.22
C TYR A 143 -4.45 -6.30 8.84
N LEU A 144 -4.06 -7.12 7.87
CA LEU A 144 -4.62 -7.15 6.52
C LEU A 144 -4.95 -8.62 6.16
N PRO A 145 -6.23 -8.97 5.89
CA PRO A 145 -6.61 -10.35 5.61
C PRO A 145 -6.09 -10.86 4.25
N PRO A 146 -5.86 -12.17 4.08
CA PRO A 146 -5.29 -12.74 2.85
C PRO A 146 -6.01 -12.38 1.56
N GLN A 147 -7.33 -12.30 1.60
CA GLN A 147 -8.19 -11.95 0.47
C GLN A 147 -7.91 -10.53 -0.07
N ARG A 148 -7.24 -9.66 0.70
CA ARG A 148 -6.84 -8.31 0.28
C ARG A 148 -5.41 -8.29 -0.27
N TRP A 149 -4.45 -8.85 0.46
CA TRP A 149 -3.06 -8.82 0.01
C TRP A 149 -2.78 -9.77 -1.17
N LEU A 150 -3.56 -10.83 -1.40
CA LEU A 150 -3.43 -11.64 -2.60
C LEU A 150 -3.67 -10.85 -3.89
N HIS A 151 -4.61 -9.89 -3.88
CA HIS A 151 -4.79 -8.99 -5.03
C HIS A 151 -3.59 -8.04 -5.19
N ASN A 152 -3.01 -7.55 -4.09
CA ASN A 152 -1.74 -6.82 -4.17
C ASN A 152 -0.65 -7.67 -4.86
N LEU A 153 -0.58 -8.98 -4.57
CA LEU A 153 0.35 -9.89 -5.25
C LEU A 153 0.02 -10.08 -6.73
N GLU A 154 -1.26 -10.17 -7.11
CA GLU A 154 -1.71 -10.22 -8.51
C GLU A 154 -1.24 -9.00 -9.32
N HIS A 155 -1.18 -7.83 -8.68
CA HIS A 155 -0.56 -6.59 -9.20
C HIS A 155 0.96 -6.49 -8.96
N GLY A 156 1.63 -7.63 -8.70
CA GLY A 156 3.09 -7.74 -8.61
C GLY A 156 3.72 -7.19 -7.33
N ALA A 157 2.99 -7.06 -6.23
CA ALA A 157 3.55 -6.64 -4.96
C ALA A 157 4.33 -7.74 -4.21
N VAL A 158 5.01 -7.34 -3.14
CA VAL A 158 5.60 -8.24 -2.15
C VAL A 158 4.86 -8.09 -0.82
N ALA A 159 4.30 -9.19 -0.29
CA ALA A 159 3.79 -9.23 1.07
C ALA A 159 4.88 -9.72 2.04
N LEU A 160 5.21 -8.91 3.05
CA LEU A 160 5.93 -9.34 4.24
C LEU A 160 4.91 -9.80 5.29
N LEU A 161 4.88 -11.11 5.51
CA LEU A 161 4.08 -11.75 6.53
C LEU A 161 4.97 -12.17 7.70
N TYR A 162 4.50 -11.97 8.93
CA TYR A 162 5.21 -12.39 10.13
C TYR A 162 4.24 -12.95 11.17
N ASN A 163 4.64 -13.97 11.93
CA ASN A 163 3.85 -14.39 13.08
C ASN A 163 3.89 -13.26 14.15
N PRO A 164 2.76 -12.84 14.74
CA PRO A 164 2.77 -11.76 15.75
C PRO A 164 3.58 -12.09 17.01
N CYS A 165 3.86 -13.37 17.28
CA CYS A 165 4.75 -13.82 18.34
C CYS A 165 6.24 -13.86 17.95
N ALA A 166 6.61 -13.53 16.71
CA ALA A 166 8.00 -13.59 16.26
C ALA A 166 8.90 -12.52 16.91
N ASP A 167 10.21 -12.69 16.77
CA ASP A 167 11.23 -11.78 17.28
C ASP A 167 11.10 -10.38 16.65
N PRO A 168 10.79 -9.32 17.42
CA PRO A 168 10.52 -7.99 16.88
C PRO A 168 11.76 -7.36 16.21
N VAL A 169 12.97 -7.79 16.57
CA VAL A 169 14.21 -7.32 15.94
C VAL A 169 14.32 -7.85 14.51
N GLU A 170 13.93 -9.10 14.28
CA GLU A 170 13.90 -9.71 12.94
C GLU A 170 12.76 -9.13 12.08
N ILE A 171 11.58 -8.86 12.67
CA ILE A 171 10.49 -8.14 11.98
C ILE A 171 10.98 -6.77 11.50
N ASP A 172 11.66 -6.01 12.36
CA ASP A 172 12.16 -4.67 12.01
C ASP A 172 13.23 -4.68 10.90
N LYS A 173 14.13 -5.68 10.90
CA LYS A 173 15.09 -5.89 9.81
C LYS A 173 14.39 -6.12 8.46
N LEU A 174 13.39 -7.01 8.42
CA LEU A 174 12.64 -7.30 7.19
C LEU A 174 11.76 -6.13 6.75
N ARG A 175 11.12 -5.44 7.70
CA ARG A 175 10.35 -4.20 7.44
C ARG A 175 11.24 -3.18 6.74
N LYS A 176 12.39 -2.86 7.32
CA LYS A 176 13.36 -1.89 6.75
C LYS A 176 13.79 -2.27 5.34
N LEU A 177 14.11 -3.55 5.10
CA LEU A 177 14.44 -4.05 3.77
C LEU A 177 13.30 -3.79 2.78
N VAL A 178 12.10 -4.27 3.08
CA VAL A 178 10.94 -4.20 2.17
C VAL A 178 10.55 -2.75 1.90
N THR A 179 10.44 -1.90 2.92
CA THR A 179 10.15 -0.46 2.77
C THR A 179 11.25 0.30 2.00
N GLY A 180 12.48 -0.20 1.99
CA GLY A 180 13.61 0.36 1.26
C GLY A 180 13.84 -0.26 -0.13
N CYS A 181 12.99 -1.20 -0.54
CA CYS A 181 13.14 -1.95 -1.78
C CYS A 181 12.16 -1.57 -2.88
N LEU A 182 10.89 -1.36 -2.55
CA LEU A 182 9.81 -1.08 -3.51
C LEU A 182 8.64 -0.37 -2.84
N ARG A 183 7.87 0.40 -3.60
CA ARG A 183 6.57 0.96 -3.18
C ARG A 183 5.52 -0.13 -3.07
N ARG A 184 5.44 -1.07 -4.03
CA ARG A 184 4.45 -2.15 -4.02
C ARG A 184 4.76 -3.23 -2.98
N HIS A 185 4.66 -2.86 -1.71
CA HIS A 185 4.74 -3.78 -0.59
C HIS A 185 3.49 -3.74 0.28
N VAL A 186 3.21 -4.85 0.96
CA VAL A 186 2.28 -4.87 2.10
C VAL A 186 2.93 -5.57 3.29
N ILE A 187 2.72 -5.06 4.49
CA ILE A 187 3.31 -5.61 5.73
C ILE A 187 2.18 -5.87 6.72
N THR A 188 2.02 -7.12 7.16
CA THR A 188 0.96 -7.52 8.10
C THR A 188 1.35 -8.74 8.95
N PRO A 189 0.85 -8.86 10.18
CA PRO A 189 0.85 -10.14 10.89
C PRO A 189 0.11 -11.24 10.11
N TYR A 190 0.56 -12.48 10.29
CA TYR A 190 -0.12 -13.70 9.84
C TYR A 190 0.15 -14.84 10.85
N ASN A 191 -0.77 -15.03 11.78
CA ASN A 191 -0.65 -16.00 12.90
C ASN A 191 -0.49 -17.47 12.49
N LYS A 192 -0.84 -17.83 11.25
CA LYS A 192 -0.69 -19.18 10.70
C LYS A 192 0.75 -19.55 10.35
N LEU A 193 1.70 -18.61 10.31
CA LEU A 193 3.11 -18.94 10.08
C LEU A 193 3.67 -19.77 11.25
N PRO A 194 4.34 -20.92 10.99
CA PRO A 194 4.82 -21.81 12.03
C PRO A 194 6.04 -21.23 12.76
N ARG A 195 6.24 -21.62 14.02
CA ARG A 195 7.37 -21.14 14.85
C ARG A 195 8.76 -21.42 14.26
N ALA A 196 8.89 -22.45 13.41
CA ALA A 196 10.15 -22.79 12.73
C ALA A 196 10.50 -21.82 11.59
N THR A 197 9.50 -21.21 10.94
CA THR A 197 9.67 -20.22 9.87
C THR A 197 8.65 -19.09 10.04
N PRO A 198 8.81 -18.24 11.07
CA PRO A 198 7.79 -17.28 11.49
C PRO A 198 7.78 -16.00 10.63
N PHE A 199 8.58 -15.95 9.56
CA PHE A 199 8.61 -14.86 8.58
C PHE A 199 8.44 -15.43 7.17
N ALA A 200 7.70 -14.71 6.32
CA ALA A 200 7.60 -15.02 4.90
C ALA A 200 7.62 -13.75 4.05
N LEU A 201 8.32 -13.80 2.92
CA LEU A 201 8.01 -12.93 1.78
C LEU A 201 7.16 -13.71 0.79
N VAL A 202 6.14 -13.07 0.22
CA VAL A 202 5.20 -13.70 -0.72
C VAL A 202 5.02 -12.78 -1.93
N THR A 203 5.04 -13.36 -3.12
CA THR A 203 4.69 -12.75 -4.42
C THR A 203 3.72 -13.67 -5.14
N TRP A 204 3.21 -13.27 -6.30
CA TRP A 204 2.31 -14.13 -7.06
C TRP A 204 2.99 -15.45 -7.44
N GLY A 205 2.40 -16.58 -7.02
CA GLY A 205 2.94 -17.92 -7.25
C GLY A 205 4.12 -18.35 -6.37
N CYS A 206 4.85 -17.44 -5.72
CA CYS A 206 6.09 -17.74 -4.97
C CYS A 206 6.07 -17.28 -3.50
N LYS A 207 6.81 -17.98 -2.64
CA LYS A 207 7.07 -17.61 -1.24
C LYS A 207 8.48 -17.98 -0.78
N LEU A 208 9.06 -17.13 0.07
CA LEU A 208 10.31 -17.38 0.80
C LEU A 208 9.99 -17.45 2.30
N MET A 209 10.05 -18.65 2.87
CA MET A 209 9.85 -18.92 4.29
C MET A 209 11.19 -18.84 5.04
N MET A 210 11.23 -18.16 6.19
CA MET A 210 12.48 -17.85 6.91
C MET A 210 12.35 -18.05 8.43
N ALA A 211 13.39 -18.63 9.05
CA ALA A 211 13.52 -18.77 10.51
C ALA A 211 14.01 -17.48 11.22
N SER A 212 14.76 -16.65 10.49
CA SER A 212 15.32 -15.35 10.91
C SER A 212 15.45 -14.44 9.68
N ALA A 213 15.65 -13.14 9.85
CA ALA A 213 15.80 -12.23 8.71
C ALA A 213 17.10 -12.49 7.94
N ASP A 214 17.00 -13.20 6.82
CA ASP A 214 18.07 -13.34 5.83
C ASP A 214 17.94 -12.21 4.80
N ILE A 215 18.62 -11.10 5.05
CA ILE A 215 18.51 -9.88 4.23
C ILE A 215 19.06 -10.09 2.82
N GLU A 216 20.07 -10.93 2.65
CA GLU A 216 20.66 -11.23 1.34
C GLU A 216 19.68 -12.07 0.52
N ARG A 217 19.15 -13.17 1.08
CA ARG A 217 18.18 -14.01 0.37
C ARG A 217 16.86 -13.30 0.12
N ALA A 218 16.38 -12.52 1.08
CA ALA A 218 15.17 -11.70 0.93
C ALA A 218 15.34 -10.62 -0.16
N THR A 219 16.52 -9.98 -0.27
CA THR A 219 16.82 -9.04 -1.36
C THR A 219 16.76 -9.73 -2.72
N MET A 220 17.42 -10.89 -2.86
CA MET A 220 17.40 -11.67 -4.11
C MET A 220 15.98 -12.10 -4.49
N PHE A 221 15.18 -12.56 -3.53
CA PHE A 221 13.78 -12.94 -3.75
C PHE A 221 12.94 -11.76 -4.27
N ILE A 222 13.04 -10.58 -3.64
CA ILE A 222 12.35 -9.36 -4.10
C ILE A 222 12.78 -9.00 -5.53
N GLN A 223 14.08 -8.99 -5.82
CA GLN A 223 14.62 -8.63 -7.13
C GLN A 223 14.26 -9.63 -8.24
N THR A 224 13.97 -10.89 -7.89
CA THR A 224 13.64 -11.96 -8.85
C THR A 224 12.14 -12.08 -9.09
N HIS A 225 11.30 -11.85 -8.05
CA HIS A 225 9.88 -12.23 -8.09
C HIS A 225 8.89 -11.07 -7.91
N ALA A 226 9.32 -9.88 -7.46
CA ALA A 226 8.43 -8.72 -7.47
C ALA A 226 8.07 -8.31 -8.91
N LYS A 227 6.95 -7.62 -9.09
CA LYS A 227 6.39 -7.18 -10.39
C LYS A 227 5.89 -8.31 -11.31
N HIS A 228 6.20 -9.58 -11.02
CA HIS A 228 5.74 -10.76 -11.76
C HIS A 228 4.33 -11.23 -11.35
N GLY A 229 3.39 -10.28 -11.21
CA GLY A 229 1.97 -10.56 -11.04
C GLY A 229 1.29 -10.99 -12.34
N ALA A 230 0.09 -11.59 -12.24
CA ALA A 230 -0.72 -11.91 -13.41
C ALA A 230 -1.20 -10.64 -14.14
N GLU A 231 -1.40 -9.54 -13.40
CA GLU A 231 -1.73 -8.24 -13.97
C GLU A 231 -0.56 -7.25 -13.88
N GLN A 232 -0.35 -6.50 -14.96
CA GLN A 232 0.68 -5.47 -15.05
C GLN A 232 0.11 -4.09 -14.68
N LEU A 233 -0.41 -4.00 -13.46
CA LEU A 233 -1.01 -2.79 -12.90
C LEU A 233 -0.16 -2.25 -11.75
N SER A 234 0.18 -0.96 -11.80
CA SER A 234 0.89 -0.26 -10.71
C SER A 234 -0.02 0.67 -9.89
N LYS A 235 -1.33 0.75 -10.21
CA LYS A 235 -2.29 1.63 -9.51
C LYS A 235 -2.28 1.40 -7.99
N GLU A 236 -2.48 2.48 -7.25
CA GLU A 236 -2.62 2.44 -5.79
C GLU A 236 -3.98 1.85 -5.39
N GLY A 237 -4.01 1.09 -4.29
CA GLY A 237 -5.24 0.47 -3.79
C GLY A 237 -6.15 1.41 -3.02
N GLN A 238 -7.27 0.87 -2.57
CA GLN A 238 -8.38 1.61 -1.97
C GLN A 238 -8.87 1.03 -0.64
N TYR A 239 -8.62 -0.25 -0.34
CA TYR A 239 -8.86 -0.78 1.01
C TYR A 239 -7.84 -0.22 1.98
N ASN A 240 -8.32 0.31 3.11
CA ASN A 240 -7.50 1.10 4.06
C ASN A 240 -7.79 0.80 5.54
N LEU A 241 -8.69 -0.15 5.87
CA LEU A 241 -8.92 -0.54 7.26
C LEU A 241 -7.61 -1.06 7.87
N ASN A 242 -7.33 -0.67 9.12
CA ASN A 242 -6.10 -1.02 9.86
C ASN A 242 -4.77 -0.53 9.26
N LEU A 243 -4.78 0.31 8.22
CA LEU A 243 -3.55 0.89 7.64
C LEU A 243 -2.82 1.78 8.67
N LEU A 244 -1.57 1.43 8.98
CA LEU A 244 -0.68 2.21 9.85
C LEU A 244 0.13 3.24 9.07
N GLN A 245 0.70 2.82 7.94
CA GLN A 245 1.70 3.58 7.21
C GLN A 245 1.57 3.28 5.72
N ARG A 246 1.27 4.29 4.88
CA ARG A 246 1.35 4.13 3.41
C ARG A 246 2.79 3.90 2.98
N ALA A 247 2.98 3.05 1.98
CA ALA A 247 4.26 2.86 1.31
C ALA A 247 4.72 4.17 0.65
N ALA A 248 6.02 4.46 0.78
CA ALA A 248 6.66 5.54 0.05
C ALA A 248 7.09 5.07 -1.35
N ILE A 249 7.19 6.01 -2.30
CA ILE A 249 7.91 5.78 -3.55
C ILE A 249 9.40 5.60 -3.21
N VAL A 250 10.00 4.48 -3.66
CA VAL A 250 11.39 4.13 -3.38
C VAL A 250 12.33 4.47 -4.54
N SER A 251 11.95 4.08 -5.76
CA SER A 251 12.66 4.43 -7.00
C SER A 251 11.78 5.32 -7.89
N ASP A 252 10.64 4.80 -8.30
CA ASP A 252 9.56 5.53 -8.99
C ASP A 252 8.20 4.90 -8.67
N TYR A 253 7.14 5.31 -9.38
CA TYR A 253 5.78 4.81 -9.15
C TYR A 253 5.62 3.32 -9.53
N ASP A 254 6.34 2.85 -10.56
CA ASP A 254 6.21 1.52 -11.15
C ASP A 254 7.23 0.51 -10.60
N ASP A 255 8.07 0.94 -9.66
CA ASP A 255 9.20 0.21 -9.10
C ASP A 255 10.20 -0.23 -10.17
N SER A 256 10.60 0.67 -11.09
CA SER A 256 11.55 0.32 -12.17
C SER A 256 12.90 -0.18 -11.66
N ILE A 257 13.34 0.29 -10.48
CA ILE A 257 14.55 -0.18 -9.81
C ILE A 257 14.15 -0.78 -8.46
N LEU A 258 14.31 -2.09 -8.31
CA LEU A 258 14.06 -2.83 -7.07
C LEU A 258 15.31 -2.84 -6.17
N CYS A 259 15.12 -2.56 -4.89
CA CYS A 259 16.20 -2.52 -3.88
C CYS A 259 17.37 -1.58 -4.25
N PRO A 260 17.14 -0.30 -4.63
CA PRO A 260 18.22 0.62 -5.02
C PRO A 260 19.27 0.85 -3.92
N ASN A 261 18.93 0.57 -2.66
CA ASN A 261 19.83 0.72 -1.52
C ASN A 261 20.64 -0.53 -1.15
N SER A 262 20.30 -1.73 -1.64
CA SER A 262 21.05 -2.96 -1.30
C SER A 262 22.46 -2.96 -1.89
N GLN A 263 22.61 -2.40 -3.10
CA GLN A 263 23.90 -2.15 -3.77
C GLN A 263 24.93 -1.46 -2.85
N ARG A 264 24.50 -0.56 -1.95
CA ARG A 264 25.40 0.17 -1.03
C ARG A 264 25.93 -0.67 0.14
N GLN A 265 25.37 -1.84 0.42
CA GLN A 265 25.85 -2.72 1.50
C GLN A 265 26.98 -3.66 1.04
N PHE A 266 26.91 -4.17 -0.20
CA PHE A 266 27.94 -5.06 -0.75
C PHE A 266 29.27 -4.36 -1.04
N PHE A 267 29.25 -3.08 -1.43
CA PHE A 267 30.46 -2.28 -1.70
C PHE A 267 31.03 -1.52 -0.48
N SER A 268 30.67 -1.93 0.75
CA SER A 268 31.34 -1.41 1.96
C SER A 268 32.78 -1.93 2.02
N PRO A 269 33.82 -1.06 2.16
CA PRO A 269 35.22 -1.50 2.20
C PRO A 269 35.57 -2.47 3.35
N ASN A 270 34.73 -2.54 4.37
CA ASN A 270 34.93 -3.42 5.53
C ASN A 270 34.52 -4.89 5.27
N SER A 271 33.83 -5.20 4.17
CA SER A 271 33.36 -6.55 3.85
C SER A 271 34.48 -7.49 3.37
N PHE A 272 35.58 -6.94 2.83
CA PHE A 272 36.62 -7.73 2.15
C PHE A 272 37.65 -8.42 3.07
N LYS A 273 37.60 -8.19 4.39
CA LYS A 273 38.63 -8.66 5.34
C LYS A 273 38.38 -10.05 5.97
N ARG A 274 37.54 -10.90 5.38
CA ARG A 274 37.18 -12.20 5.96
C ARG A 274 37.37 -13.44 5.06
N PHE A 275 38.04 -13.28 3.92
CA PHE A 275 38.70 -14.38 3.23
C PHE A 275 40.21 -14.08 3.24
N PHE A 276 41.03 -15.12 3.46
CA PHE A 276 42.46 -15.07 3.80
C PHE A 276 42.79 -14.62 5.24
N MET A 277 42.54 -15.50 6.20
CA MET A 277 43.54 -15.96 7.17
C MET A 277 43.16 -17.36 7.69
#